data_AF-A0A2V7SNR1-F1
#
_entry.id   AF-A0A2V7SNR1-F1
#
_cell.length_a   1.000
_cell.length_b   1.000
_cell.length_c   1.000
_cell.angle_alpha   90.00
_cell.angle_beta   90.00
_cell.angle_gamma   90.00
#
_symmetry.space_group_name_H-M   'P 1'
#
loop_
_entity.id
_entity.type
_entity.pdbx_description
1 polymer ?
#
loop_
_entity_poly.entity_id
_entity_poly.type
_entity_poly.pdbx_seq_one_letter_code
_entity_poly.pdbx_strand_id
1 'polypeptide(L)'
;MARLRFGAHQRDRGGTHRARIDPLAQRALERADGRPLRVEQRGSEKQAAEERHRDAETHDAEHAPSRRRGQAARRPASPQRVDSIVVSDDLATDDHATDDHARTVVPPCRCRASCAARSRAPDRRVSGTGFASVVLDVDSTLCGIEGIDWLAARRGAEAGVRIAELTDRAMNGELALDAVYGERLGVVRPTRDDLDALATAYEGALAPGAAAAIARMRASGRRIVLVSGGIRNAILPVARRLGIDDTDVHAVNVLVDGSGAYETYDAHSPMTTAEGKRSVVAALGLPRRLVAVGDGATDLAIRPVADAFIAFTGYVRREPVVAGADAVVDSFDQLVELVLA
;
A
#
# COMPACT_ATOMS: atom_id res chain seq x y z
N MET A 1 -58.67 37.40 -3.23
CA MET A 1 -58.14 38.18 -4.38
C MET A 1 -56.63 38.32 -4.22
N ALA A 2 -55.90 38.15 -5.33
CA ALA A 2 -54.46 38.39 -5.61
C ALA A 2 -53.42 37.69 -4.70
N ARG A 3 -52.69 36.64 -5.11
CA ARG A 3 -51.63 36.47 -6.14
C ARG A 3 -50.48 37.49 -6.07
N LEU A 4 -49.27 36.99 -5.78
CA LEU A 4 -48.02 37.32 -6.46
C LEU A 4 -47.07 36.11 -6.42
N ARG A 5 -46.38 35.88 -7.54
CA ARG A 5 -45.51 34.73 -7.87
C ARG A 5 -44.03 35.15 -7.89
N PHE A 6 -43.18 34.11 -7.90
CA PHE A 6 -41.84 33.95 -8.50
C PHE A 6 -40.58 34.12 -7.65
N GLY A 7 -39.71 33.12 -7.77
CA GLY A 7 -38.31 33.14 -7.33
C GLY A 7 -37.73 31.75 -7.12
N ALA A 8 -37.46 31.01 -8.20
CA ALA A 8 -36.75 29.74 -8.17
C ALA A 8 -35.24 29.96 -7.96
N HIS A 9 -34.61 29.22 -7.04
CA HIS A 9 -33.17 28.96 -7.08
C HIS A 9 -32.86 27.56 -6.52
N GLN A 10 -32.48 26.68 -7.44
CA GLN A 10 -31.75 25.46 -7.17
C GLN A 10 -30.40 25.82 -6.52
N ARG A 11 -30.04 25.16 -5.42
CA ARG A 11 -28.64 25.00 -4.99
C ARG A 11 -28.41 23.55 -4.59
N ASP A 12 -27.80 22.86 -5.54
CA ASP A 12 -26.69 21.93 -5.42
C ASP A 12 -26.51 21.16 -4.10
N ARG A 13 -26.65 19.83 -4.19
CA ARG A 13 -26.34 18.88 -3.12
C ARG A 13 -24.87 18.45 -3.25
N GLY A 14 -23.97 19.21 -2.66
CA GLY A 14 -22.59 18.76 -2.40
C GLY A 14 -22.57 17.81 -1.21
N GLY A 15 -22.75 16.51 -1.46
CA GLY A 15 -22.55 15.45 -0.47
C GLY A 15 -21.06 15.21 -0.25
N THR A 16 -20.49 15.74 0.83
CA THR A 16 -19.16 15.36 1.28
C THR A 16 -19.25 14.00 1.97
N HIS A 17 -18.79 12.95 1.28
CA HIS A 17 -18.46 11.67 1.92
C HIS A 17 -17.27 11.92 2.86
N ARG A 18 -17.55 12.24 4.13
CA ARG A 18 -16.57 12.09 5.20
C ARG A 18 -16.28 10.60 5.35
N ALA A 19 -15.10 10.18 4.89
CA ALA A 19 -14.53 8.90 5.25
C ALA A 19 -14.52 8.80 6.78
N ARG A 20 -15.23 7.80 7.32
CA ARG A 20 -15.23 7.51 8.75
C ARG A 20 -13.90 6.84 9.07
N ILE A 21 -13.07 7.55 9.83
CA ILE A 21 -11.86 6.97 10.42
C ILE A 21 -12.28 5.84 11.38
N ASP A 22 -11.56 4.74 11.37
CA ASP A 22 -11.74 3.61 12.28
C ASP A 22 -11.68 4.11 13.75
N PRO A 23 -12.68 3.80 14.60
CA PRO A 23 -12.68 4.14 16.02
C PRO A 23 -11.44 3.68 16.80
N LEU A 24 -10.70 2.67 16.32
CA LEU A 24 -9.45 2.20 16.90
C LEU A 24 -8.27 3.12 16.58
N ALA A 25 -8.19 3.64 15.35
CA ALA A 25 -7.17 4.63 14.95
C ALA A 25 -7.35 5.95 15.71
N GLN A 26 -8.59 6.33 15.99
CA GLN A 26 -8.91 7.56 16.72
C GLN A 26 -8.52 7.49 18.20
N ARG A 27 -8.63 6.31 18.83
CA ARG A 27 -8.21 6.08 20.23
C ARG A 27 -6.69 6.04 20.43
N ALA A 28 -5.93 5.80 19.37
CA ALA A 28 -4.47 5.87 19.41
C ALA A 28 -3.96 7.33 19.39
N LEU A 29 -4.70 8.25 18.76
CA LEU A 29 -4.38 9.68 18.69
C LEU A 29 -4.69 10.43 20.01
N GLU A 30 -5.71 10.01 20.76
CA GLU A 30 -6.18 10.73 21.97
C GLU A 30 -5.35 10.46 23.24
N ARG A 31 -4.38 9.54 23.22
CA ARG A 31 -3.55 9.20 24.39
C ARG A 31 -2.25 9.99 24.50
N ALA A 32 -1.92 10.82 23.52
CA ALA A 32 -0.79 11.75 23.58
C ALA A 32 -1.29 13.17 23.89
N ASP A 33 -0.72 13.75 24.95
CA ASP A 33 -0.74 15.19 25.27
C ASP A 33 -1.97 15.77 25.98
N GLY A 34 -2.16 15.35 27.23
CA GLY A 34 -2.79 16.20 28.24
C GLY A 34 -1.80 17.19 28.84
N ARG A 35 -1.60 18.37 28.21
CA ARG A 35 -1.08 19.62 28.84
C ARG A 35 -1.19 20.80 27.86
N PRO A 36 -1.77 21.96 28.26
CA PRO A 36 -1.83 23.13 27.40
C PRO A 36 -0.49 23.88 27.38
N LEU A 37 0.08 24.11 26.20
CA LEU A 37 1.20 25.03 26.01
C LEU A 37 0.67 26.47 25.97
N ARG A 38 1.15 27.30 26.90
CA ARG A 38 0.95 28.76 26.91
C ARG A 38 1.64 29.39 25.70
N VAL A 39 0.90 30.20 24.97
CA VAL A 39 1.43 31.10 23.93
C VAL A 39 2.00 32.34 24.64
N GLU A 40 3.33 32.52 24.62
CA GLU A 40 3.95 33.84 24.84
C GLU A 40 4.40 34.41 23.49
N GLN A 41 3.85 35.58 23.16
CA GLN A 41 4.27 36.40 22.02
C GLN A 41 5.58 37.13 22.37
N ARG A 42 6.62 36.90 21.57
CA ARG A 42 7.74 37.83 21.31
C ARG A 42 8.07 37.64 19.83
N GLY A 43 7.93 38.61 18.94
CA GLY A 43 8.46 39.96 19.01
C GLY A 43 9.66 40.03 18.06
N SER A 44 9.37 40.33 16.78
CA SER A 44 10.26 40.93 15.76
C SER A 44 11.78 40.80 15.90
N GLU A 45 12.43 40.00 15.04
CA GLU A 45 13.80 40.25 14.55
C GLU A 45 14.16 39.30 13.40
N LYS A 46 13.69 39.61 12.18
CA LYS A 46 14.22 38.99 10.95
C LYS A 46 14.03 39.91 9.73
N GLN A 47 14.65 41.07 9.78
CA GLN A 47 14.92 41.93 8.61
C GLN A 47 16.39 42.37 8.69
N ALA A 48 17.33 41.44 8.48
CA ALA A 48 18.76 41.73 8.34
C ALA A 48 19.55 40.49 7.88
N ALA A 49 19.17 39.86 6.76
CA ALA A 49 20.00 38.77 6.18
C ALA A 49 19.78 38.52 4.68
N GLU A 50 19.28 39.48 3.90
CA GLU A 50 18.99 39.29 2.46
C GLU A 50 19.62 40.35 1.54
N GLU A 51 20.64 41.08 2.00
CA GLU A 51 21.30 42.13 1.20
C GLU A 51 22.83 42.00 1.17
N ARG A 52 23.34 40.76 1.08
CA ARG A 52 24.77 40.47 0.80
C ARG A 52 24.92 39.23 -0.08
N HIS A 53 24.36 39.29 -1.29
CA HIS A 53 24.76 38.43 -2.41
C HIS A 53 24.32 39.07 -3.75
N ARG A 54 24.76 40.31 -3.95
CA ARG A 54 25.06 40.86 -5.27
C ARG A 54 26.47 41.44 -5.15
N ASP A 55 27.23 41.38 -6.23
CA ASP A 55 28.64 41.77 -6.38
C ASP A 55 29.63 40.59 -6.35
N ALA A 56 29.62 39.81 -7.44
CA ALA A 56 30.83 39.16 -7.98
C ALA A 56 30.55 38.62 -9.41
N GLU A 57 30.25 39.51 -10.35
CA GLU A 57 30.45 39.24 -11.78
C GLU A 57 31.26 40.40 -12.37
N THR A 58 32.45 40.10 -12.90
CA THR A 58 33.03 40.61 -14.16
C THR A 58 34.57 40.47 -14.18
N HIS A 59 35.10 40.24 -15.40
CA HIS A 59 36.51 40.21 -15.85
C HIS A 59 37.28 38.90 -15.57
N ASP A 60 37.94 38.22 -16.51
CA ASP A 60 38.36 38.57 -17.87
C ASP A 60 38.60 37.33 -18.76
N ALA A 61 38.57 37.58 -20.07
CA ALA A 61 38.85 36.65 -21.16
C ALA A 61 40.34 36.65 -21.58
N GLU A 62 40.65 35.69 -22.46
CA GLU A 62 41.80 35.62 -23.38
C GLU A 62 43.12 34.98 -22.90
N HIS A 63 43.39 33.74 -23.33
CA HIS A 63 44.41 33.43 -24.34
C HIS A 63 44.53 31.92 -24.62
N ALA A 64 44.35 31.53 -25.89
CA ALA A 64 44.90 30.33 -26.53
C ALA A 64 45.98 30.80 -27.55
N PRO A 65 46.69 29.97 -28.36
CA PRO A 65 46.64 28.51 -28.54
C PRO A 65 48.03 27.81 -28.76
N SER A 66 48.07 26.47 -28.85
CA SER A 66 48.60 25.76 -30.06
C SER A 66 48.73 24.22 -29.96
N ARG A 67 47.98 23.55 -30.84
CA ARG A 67 48.36 22.49 -31.82
C ARG A 67 49.15 21.23 -31.38
N ARG A 68 48.54 20.06 -31.61
CA ARG A 68 48.85 19.03 -32.66
C ARG A 68 47.86 17.87 -32.52
N ARG A 69 46.97 17.60 -33.49
CA ARG A 69 47.10 16.87 -34.78
C ARG A 69 47.05 15.33 -34.67
N GLY A 70 46.08 14.76 -35.39
CA GLY A 70 45.96 13.35 -35.79
C GLY A 70 44.47 12.93 -35.83
N GLN A 71 43.68 13.30 -36.85
CA GLN A 71 43.40 12.53 -38.09
C GLN A 71 42.96 11.07 -37.85
N ALA A 72 41.98 10.48 -38.51
CA ALA A 72 40.95 10.88 -39.48
C ALA A 72 40.10 9.62 -39.79
N ALA A 73 39.03 9.80 -40.59
CA ALA A 73 38.30 8.80 -41.40
C ALA A 73 37.22 7.96 -40.68
N ARG A 74 35.99 7.77 -41.18
CA ARG A 74 35.30 8.05 -42.46
C ARG A 74 33.77 7.90 -42.25
N ARG A 75 32.96 8.66 -42.99
CA ARG A 75 31.50 8.52 -43.25
C ARG A 75 31.31 7.94 -44.69
N PRO A 76 30.10 7.84 -45.28
CA PRO A 76 28.77 7.34 -44.86
C PRO A 76 28.09 6.45 -45.96
N ALA A 77 26.88 5.92 -45.72
CA ALA A 77 25.76 5.72 -46.71
C ALA A 77 24.63 4.90 -46.02
N SER A 78 23.38 5.34 -45.83
CA SER A 78 22.26 5.65 -46.76
C SER A 78 21.12 4.59 -46.66
N PRO A 79 19.85 4.92 -47.02
CA PRO A 79 18.62 4.42 -46.36
C PRO A 79 17.70 3.54 -47.24
N GLN A 80 16.68 2.91 -46.65
CA GLN A 80 15.47 2.40 -47.33
C GLN A 80 14.24 2.60 -46.40
N ARG A 81 13.26 3.46 -46.73
CA ARG A 81 12.03 3.30 -47.56
C ARG A 81 11.04 2.27 -47.00
N VAL A 82 9.99 2.74 -46.32
CA VAL A 82 8.56 2.86 -46.71
C VAL A 82 7.88 1.56 -47.13
N ASP A 83 6.82 1.20 -46.41
CA ASP A 83 5.51 0.92 -47.00
C ASP A 83 4.38 1.35 -46.04
N SER A 84 3.46 2.10 -46.62
CA SER A 84 2.22 2.63 -46.06
C SER A 84 1.05 1.84 -46.65
N ILE A 85 0.15 1.32 -45.82
CA ILE A 85 -1.19 0.89 -46.26
C ILE A 85 -2.19 1.35 -45.18
N VAL A 86 -2.84 2.48 -45.44
CA VAL A 86 -4.23 2.67 -45.92
C VAL A 86 -5.28 2.47 -44.82
N VAL A 87 -5.92 3.61 -44.53
CA VAL A 87 -7.13 3.88 -43.77
C VAL A 87 -8.33 3.20 -44.41
N SER A 88 -9.27 2.70 -43.61
CA SER A 88 -10.67 2.62 -44.01
C SER A 88 -11.53 3.01 -42.81
N ASP A 89 -12.02 4.24 -42.88
CA ASP A 89 -13.25 4.68 -42.23
C ASP A 89 -14.42 3.86 -42.77
N ASP A 90 -15.36 3.51 -41.89
CA ASP A 90 -16.77 3.40 -42.29
C ASP A 90 -17.64 3.96 -41.17
N LEU A 91 -18.14 5.17 -41.42
CA LEU A 91 -19.24 5.82 -40.73
C LEU A 91 -20.52 5.58 -41.53
N ALA A 92 -21.58 5.16 -40.84
CA ALA A 92 -22.99 5.43 -41.19
C ALA A 92 -23.76 5.40 -39.85
N THR A 93 -24.27 6.50 -39.27
CA THR A 93 -25.48 7.31 -39.63
C THR A 93 -26.63 6.46 -40.17
N ASP A 94 -27.89 6.56 -39.76
CA ASP A 94 -28.65 7.38 -38.81
C ASP A 94 -29.92 6.54 -38.52
N ASP A 95 -30.68 6.87 -37.47
CA ASP A 95 -32.02 7.46 -37.62
C ASP A 95 -32.98 7.16 -36.44
N HIS A 96 -33.79 8.18 -36.17
CA HIS A 96 -34.75 8.33 -35.09
C HIS A 96 -35.92 7.34 -35.13
N ALA A 97 -36.41 6.94 -33.94
CA ALA A 97 -37.84 6.74 -33.72
C ALA A 97 -38.25 6.93 -32.25
N THR A 98 -39.42 7.54 -32.12
CA THR A 98 -40.13 8.14 -31.00
C THR A 98 -40.85 7.17 -30.05
N ASP A 99 -40.97 7.62 -28.79
CA ASP A 99 -42.14 7.56 -27.89
C ASP A 99 -42.69 6.18 -27.42
N ASP A 100 -42.80 6.00 -26.09
CA ASP A 100 -44.08 5.88 -25.37
C ASP A 100 -43.93 5.16 -24.01
N HIS A 101 -44.83 5.52 -23.10
CA HIS A 101 -44.89 5.31 -21.67
C HIS A 101 -45.12 3.87 -21.23
N ALA A 102 -44.42 3.43 -20.17
CA ALA A 102 -45.03 2.55 -19.17
C ALA A 102 -44.35 2.68 -17.80
N ARG A 103 -45.10 3.28 -16.86
CA ARG A 103 -44.79 3.29 -15.42
C ARG A 103 -44.95 1.88 -14.86
N THR A 104 -43.87 1.22 -14.47
CA THR A 104 -43.94 0.01 -13.64
C THR A 104 -43.70 0.38 -12.18
N VAL A 105 -44.80 0.32 -11.44
CA VAL A 105 -44.86 0.42 -9.98
C VAL A 105 -44.12 -0.78 -9.38
N VAL A 106 -43.10 -0.53 -8.57
CA VAL A 106 -42.43 -1.54 -7.75
C VAL A 106 -43.31 -1.85 -6.53
N PRO A 107 -43.82 -3.08 -6.33
CA PRO A 107 -44.52 -3.43 -5.10
C PRO A 107 -43.50 -3.71 -3.97
N PRO A 108 -43.81 -3.34 -2.71
CA PRO A 108 -42.90 -3.58 -1.60
C PRO A 108 -42.93 -5.06 -1.20
N CYS A 109 -41.78 -5.73 -1.30
CA CYS A 109 -41.59 -7.11 -0.90
C CYS A 109 -41.71 -7.23 0.63
N ARG A 110 -42.87 -7.68 1.12
CA ARG A 110 -43.02 -8.23 2.47
C ARG A 110 -42.61 -9.70 2.45
N CYS A 111 -41.44 -10.01 2.97
CA CYS A 111 -41.20 -11.30 3.63
C CYS A 111 -40.25 -11.09 4.82
N ARG A 112 -40.81 -11.29 6.02
CA ARG A 112 -40.03 -11.58 7.23
C ARG A 112 -39.53 -13.02 7.10
N ALA A 113 -38.33 -13.25 7.65
CA ALA A 113 -37.63 -14.53 7.80
C ALA A 113 -36.90 -15.09 6.57
N SER A 114 -35.73 -14.52 6.26
CA SER A 114 -34.49 -15.29 5.99
C SER A 114 -33.25 -14.38 5.80
N CYS A 115 -33.03 -13.40 6.67
CA CYS A 115 -31.75 -12.68 6.71
C CYS A 115 -30.76 -13.44 7.60
N ALA A 116 -30.29 -14.59 7.13
CA ALA A 116 -29.18 -15.33 7.72
C ALA A 116 -28.48 -16.21 6.67
N ALA A 117 -28.29 -15.69 5.45
CA ALA A 117 -27.34 -16.29 4.53
C ALA A 117 -25.95 -15.78 4.92
N ARG A 118 -25.30 -16.46 5.86
CA ARG A 118 -23.84 -16.38 6.01
C ARG A 118 -23.28 -16.84 4.67
N SER A 119 -22.57 -15.97 3.96
CA SER A 119 -21.79 -16.34 2.79
C SER A 119 -20.75 -17.37 3.23
N ARG A 120 -21.01 -18.65 2.94
CA ARG A 120 -20.03 -19.72 3.11
C ARG A 120 -18.95 -19.47 2.06
N ALA A 121 -17.76 -19.12 2.51
CA ALA A 121 -16.56 -19.12 1.67
C ALA A 121 -16.42 -20.49 0.97
N PRO A 122 -15.80 -20.55 -0.22
CA PRO A 122 -15.56 -21.82 -0.88
C PRO A 122 -14.73 -22.74 0.02
N ASP A 123 -15.31 -23.86 0.47
CA ASP A 123 -14.66 -24.90 1.27
C ASP A 123 -13.74 -25.74 0.36
N ARG A 124 -12.69 -25.11 -0.21
CA ARG A 124 -11.57 -25.86 -0.81
C ARG A 124 -10.69 -26.32 0.35
N ARG A 125 -11.07 -27.44 0.97
CA ARG A 125 -10.32 -28.00 2.09
C ARG A 125 -8.85 -28.13 1.74
N VAL A 126 -8.01 -27.37 2.47
CA VAL A 126 -6.60 -27.68 2.62
C VAL A 126 -6.53 -29.11 3.16
N SER A 127 -6.17 -30.06 2.31
CA SER A 127 -6.11 -31.48 2.67
C SER A 127 -4.65 -31.90 2.82
N GLY A 128 -4.38 -32.76 3.82
CA GLY A 128 -3.06 -33.33 4.11
C GLY A 128 -2.49 -32.89 5.46
N THR A 129 -1.36 -33.50 5.86
CA THR A 129 -0.59 -33.19 7.08
C THR A 129 -0.24 -31.70 7.17
N GLY A 130 -0.07 -31.15 8.38
CA GLY A 130 0.16 -29.72 8.59
C GLY A 130 1.31 -29.11 7.80
N PHE A 131 1.36 -27.79 7.77
CA PHE A 131 2.37 -27.04 7.04
C PHE A 131 3.70 -27.02 7.79
N ALA A 132 4.81 -27.13 7.06
CA ALA A 132 6.16 -27.02 7.60
C ALA A 132 6.67 -25.57 7.62
N SER A 133 6.22 -24.76 6.65
CA SER A 133 6.61 -23.36 6.49
C SER A 133 5.40 -22.45 6.36
N VAL A 134 5.45 -21.31 7.03
CA VAL A 134 4.42 -20.27 6.99
C VAL A 134 5.06 -18.97 6.56
N VAL A 135 4.61 -18.42 5.44
CA VAL A 135 4.92 -17.04 5.01
C VAL A 135 3.77 -16.15 5.45
N LEU A 136 4.07 -15.13 6.23
CA LEU A 136 3.10 -14.17 6.74
C LEU A 136 3.38 -12.78 6.16
N ASP A 137 2.34 -12.12 5.67
CA ASP A 137 2.37 -10.68 5.53
C ASP A 137 2.34 -9.98 6.90
N VAL A 138 2.70 -8.69 6.90
CA VAL A 138 2.75 -7.86 8.11
C VAL A 138 1.59 -6.88 8.15
N ASP A 139 1.55 -5.93 7.21
CA ASP A 139 0.50 -4.92 7.15
C ASP A 139 -0.86 -5.59 6.89
N SER A 140 -1.92 -5.13 7.56
CA SER A 140 -3.29 -5.70 7.50
C SER A 140 -3.40 -7.22 7.71
N THR A 141 -2.37 -7.87 8.26
CA THR A 141 -2.31 -9.32 8.52
C THR A 141 -1.76 -9.60 9.92
N LEU A 142 -0.44 -9.48 10.13
CA LEU A 142 0.16 -9.63 11.45
C LEU A 142 -0.15 -8.42 12.35
N CYS A 143 -0.24 -7.24 11.75
CA CYS A 143 -0.50 -5.96 12.38
C CYS A 143 -1.71 -5.29 11.72
N GLY A 144 -2.58 -4.68 12.52
CA GLY A 144 -3.79 -3.99 12.06
C GLY A 144 -3.59 -2.61 11.48
N ILE A 145 -2.37 -2.26 11.08
CA ILE A 145 -2.04 -0.98 10.46
C ILE A 145 -1.28 -1.22 9.16
N GLU A 146 -1.41 -0.26 8.25
CA GLU A 146 -0.58 -0.12 7.05
C GLU A 146 0.57 0.83 7.40
N GLY A 147 1.82 0.35 7.46
CA GLY A 147 2.90 1.14 8.04
C GLY A 147 3.21 2.46 7.31
N ILE A 148 3.16 2.44 5.97
CA ILE A 148 3.39 3.66 5.17
C ILE A 148 2.23 4.64 5.31
N ASP A 149 1.00 4.14 5.39
CA ASP A 149 -0.21 4.98 5.54
C ASP A 149 -0.25 5.61 6.93
N TRP A 150 0.14 4.85 7.96
CA TRP A 150 0.31 5.34 9.33
C TRP A 150 1.31 6.50 9.39
N LEU A 151 2.42 6.39 8.66
CA LEU A 151 3.40 7.46 8.54
C LEU A 151 2.88 8.65 7.73
N ALA A 152 2.13 8.40 6.65
CA ALA A 152 1.54 9.46 5.82
C ALA A 152 0.55 10.32 6.62
N ALA A 153 -0.25 9.71 7.49
CA ALA A 153 -1.15 10.44 8.38
C ALA A 153 -0.42 11.44 9.29
N ARG A 154 0.84 11.17 9.66
CA ARG A 154 1.70 12.09 10.45
C ARG A 154 2.23 13.26 9.63
N ARG A 155 2.08 13.24 8.30
CA ARG A 155 2.38 14.37 7.40
C ARG A 155 1.18 15.27 7.15
N GLY A 156 0.01 14.91 7.68
CA GLY A 156 -1.23 15.66 7.55
C GLY A 156 -2.35 14.82 6.93
N ALA A 157 -3.59 15.27 7.15
CA ALA A 157 -4.78 14.52 6.74
C ALA A 157 -4.85 14.27 5.22
N GLU A 158 -4.43 15.25 4.41
CA GLU A 158 -4.41 15.11 2.94
C GLU A 158 -3.43 14.04 2.48
N ALA A 159 -2.21 14.03 3.03
CA ALA A 159 -1.23 12.99 2.75
C ALA A 159 -1.73 11.60 3.20
N GLY A 160 -2.32 11.52 4.39
CA GLY A 160 -2.91 10.28 4.90
C GLY A 160 -3.99 9.71 3.97
N VAL A 161 -4.96 10.54 3.54
CA VAL A 161 -6.03 10.11 2.62
C VAL A 161 -5.45 9.67 1.27
N ARG A 162 -4.59 10.50 0.66
CA ARG A 162 -3.99 10.18 -0.65
C ARG A 162 -3.22 8.86 -0.62
N ILE A 163 -2.37 8.65 0.38
CA ILE A 163 -1.54 7.44 0.46
C ILE A 163 -2.40 6.20 0.74
N ALA A 164 -3.41 6.30 1.61
CA ALA A 164 -4.33 5.20 1.87
C ALA A 164 -5.12 4.79 0.63
N GLU A 165 -5.56 5.74 -0.21
CA GLU A 165 -6.22 5.44 -1.48
C GLU A 165 -5.29 4.70 -2.45
N LEU A 166 -4.01 5.07 -2.54
CA LEU A 166 -3.03 4.35 -3.36
C LEU A 166 -2.81 2.93 -2.85
N THR A 167 -2.71 2.76 -1.53
CA THR A 167 -2.55 1.44 -0.88
C THR A 167 -3.75 0.55 -1.16
N ASP A 168 -4.97 1.05 -0.97
CA ASP A 168 -6.18 0.26 -1.17
C ASP A 168 -6.32 -0.21 -2.62
N ARG A 169 -6.10 0.68 -3.59
CA ARG A 169 -6.13 0.35 -5.01
C ARG A 169 -5.06 -0.66 -5.39
N ALA A 170 -3.85 -0.54 -4.83
CA ALA A 170 -2.78 -1.51 -5.07
C ALA A 170 -3.12 -2.88 -4.48
N MET A 171 -3.64 -2.94 -3.25
CA MET A 171 -4.00 -4.21 -2.59
C MET A 171 -5.24 -4.87 -3.19
N ASN A 172 -6.14 -4.11 -3.82
CA ASN A 172 -7.24 -4.61 -4.65
C ASN A 172 -6.81 -5.06 -6.06
N GLY A 173 -5.55 -4.82 -6.46
CA GLY A 173 -5.04 -5.16 -7.80
C GLY A 173 -5.46 -4.19 -8.90
N GLU A 174 -6.00 -3.02 -8.54
CA GLU A 174 -6.39 -1.96 -9.49
C GLU A 174 -5.20 -1.13 -9.98
N LEU A 175 -4.10 -1.17 -9.22
CA LEU A 175 -2.88 -0.40 -9.48
C LEU A 175 -1.66 -1.26 -9.20
N ALA A 176 -0.63 -1.14 -10.04
CA ALA A 176 0.63 -1.83 -9.85
C ALA A 176 1.39 -1.20 -8.66
N LEU A 177 1.85 -2.02 -7.70
CA LEU A 177 2.55 -1.54 -6.50
C LEU A 177 3.81 -0.73 -6.85
N ASP A 178 4.56 -1.17 -7.87
CA ASP A 178 5.78 -0.51 -8.36
C ASP A 178 5.51 0.89 -8.92
N ALA A 179 4.32 1.14 -9.45
CA ALA A 179 3.92 2.46 -9.93
C ALA A 179 3.73 3.47 -8.79
N VAL A 180 3.44 3.01 -7.57
CA VAL A 180 3.11 3.89 -6.43
C VAL A 180 4.07 3.83 -5.27
N TYR A 181 4.92 2.80 -5.17
CA TYR A 181 5.78 2.62 -4.00
C TYR A 181 6.68 3.84 -3.76
N GLY A 182 7.35 4.30 -4.81
CA GLY A 182 8.22 5.49 -4.75
C GLY A 182 7.46 6.77 -4.44
N GLU A 183 6.24 6.93 -4.97
CA GLU A 183 5.38 8.08 -4.65
C GLU A 183 5.03 8.10 -3.16
N ARG A 184 4.60 6.95 -2.61
CA ARG A 184 4.23 6.83 -1.19
C ARG A 184 5.40 7.18 -0.26
N LEU A 185 6.59 6.61 -0.52
CA LEU A 185 7.79 6.91 0.26
C LEU A 185 8.29 8.34 0.04
N GLY A 186 8.09 8.91 -1.16
CA GLY A 186 8.43 10.29 -1.47
C GLY A 186 7.60 11.32 -0.72
N VAL A 187 6.33 11.01 -0.42
CA VAL A 187 5.45 11.83 0.42
C VAL A 187 5.84 11.69 1.90
N VAL A 188 6.09 10.46 2.35
CA VAL A 188 6.34 10.19 3.77
C VAL A 188 7.73 10.63 4.21
N ARG A 189 8.78 10.27 3.48
CA ARG A 189 10.19 10.52 3.84
C ARG A 189 10.48 10.16 5.31
N PRO A 190 10.39 8.88 5.72
CA PRO A 190 10.50 8.48 7.12
C PRO A 190 11.88 8.76 7.72
N THR A 191 11.93 9.50 8.82
CA THR A 191 13.14 9.72 9.62
C THR A 191 13.42 8.54 10.54
N ARG A 192 14.59 8.49 11.18
CA ARG A 192 14.91 7.48 12.20
C ARG A 192 13.85 7.43 13.31
N ASP A 193 13.44 8.57 13.83
CA ASP A 193 12.41 8.67 14.88
C ASP A 193 11.05 8.13 14.40
N ASP A 194 10.71 8.34 13.13
CA ASP A 194 9.49 7.77 12.55
C ASP A 194 9.57 6.25 12.42
N LEU A 195 10.75 5.69 12.11
CA LEU A 195 10.95 4.23 12.07
C LEU A 195 10.79 3.61 13.46
N ASP A 196 11.33 4.26 14.50
CA ASP A 196 11.20 3.81 15.89
C ASP A 196 9.75 3.94 16.39
N ALA A 197 9.07 5.02 16.01
CA ALA A 197 7.65 5.22 16.31
C ALA A 197 6.77 4.19 15.59
N LEU A 198 7.07 3.89 14.33
CA LEU A 198 6.34 2.86 13.56
C LEU A 198 6.56 1.46 14.15
N ALA A 199 7.76 1.12 14.62
CA ALA A 199 8.01 -0.15 15.31
C ALA A 199 7.14 -0.29 16.57
N THR A 200 7.01 0.78 17.34
CA THR A 200 6.13 0.83 18.53
C THR A 200 4.65 0.71 18.13
N ALA A 201 4.25 1.36 17.04
CA ALA A 201 2.89 1.29 16.51
C ALA A 201 2.54 -0.13 16.03
N TYR A 202 3.45 -0.81 15.32
CA TYR A 202 3.27 -2.19 14.90
C TYR A 202 3.09 -3.13 16.10
N GLU A 203 3.89 -2.97 17.14
CA GLU A 203 3.74 -3.78 18.34
C GLU A 203 2.37 -3.59 19.00
N GLY A 204 1.92 -2.34 19.14
CA GLY A 204 0.60 -2.02 19.69
C GLY A 204 -0.56 -2.46 18.81
N ALA A 205 -0.31 -2.68 17.52
CA ALA A 205 -1.28 -3.09 16.52
C ALA A 205 -1.23 -4.58 16.18
N LEU A 206 -0.44 -5.40 16.88
CA LEU A 206 -0.39 -6.84 16.65
C LEU A 206 -1.79 -7.46 16.72
N ALA A 207 -2.07 -8.37 15.80
CA ALA A 207 -3.35 -9.05 15.77
C ALA A 207 -3.60 -9.83 17.07
N PRO A 208 -4.86 -9.80 17.59
CA PRO A 208 -5.20 -10.55 18.79
C PRO A 208 -4.79 -12.02 18.66
N GLY A 209 -4.03 -12.51 19.63
CA GLY A 209 -3.53 -13.89 19.64
C GLY A 209 -2.32 -14.17 18.75
N ALA A 210 -1.85 -13.22 17.92
CA ALA A 210 -0.76 -13.45 16.97
C ALA A 210 0.54 -13.91 17.64
N ALA A 211 0.94 -13.27 18.75
CA ALA A 211 2.14 -13.66 19.48
C ALA A 211 2.07 -15.11 20.01
N ALA A 212 0.93 -15.50 20.59
CA ALA A 212 0.71 -16.85 21.09
C ALA A 212 0.66 -17.89 19.95
N ALA A 213 0.00 -17.54 18.84
CA ALA A 213 -0.09 -18.36 17.64
C ALA A 213 1.28 -18.62 17.01
N ILE A 214 2.08 -17.57 16.82
CA ILE A 214 3.45 -17.66 16.32
C ILE A 214 4.30 -18.54 17.23
N ALA A 215 4.24 -18.32 18.55
CA ALA A 215 4.96 -19.15 19.51
C ALA A 215 4.55 -20.63 19.41
N ARG A 216 3.24 -20.93 19.33
CA ARG A 216 2.72 -22.31 19.20
C ARG A 216 3.16 -22.98 17.89
N MET A 217 3.09 -22.27 16.77
CA MET A 217 3.54 -22.79 15.47
C MET A 217 5.05 -23.09 15.48
N ARG A 218 5.87 -22.17 16.00
CA ARG A 218 7.32 -22.36 16.13
C ARG A 218 7.69 -23.50 17.07
N ALA A 219 7.04 -23.59 18.23
CA ALA A 219 7.26 -24.67 19.18
C ALA A 219 6.92 -26.05 18.58
N SER A 220 6.03 -26.06 17.59
CA SER A 220 5.69 -27.25 16.81
C SER A 220 6.67 -27.48 15.64
N GLY A 221 7.77 -26.74 15.53
CA GLY A 221 8.80 -26.90 14.51
C GLY A 221 8.48 -26.25 13.15
N ARG A 222 7.52 -25.33 13.09
CA ARG A 222 7.19 -24.62 11.84
C ARG A 222 8.15 -23.46 11.64
N ARG A 223 8.70 -23.33 10.42
CA ARG A 223 9.48 -22.15 10.02
C ARG A 223 8.51 -21.03 9.67
N ILE A 224 8.68 -19.86 10.26
CA ILE A 224 7.84 -18.69 10.00
C ILE A 224 8.72 -17.61 9.38
N VAL A 225 8.27 -17.07 8.24
CA VAL A 225 8.96 -16.04 7.49
C VAL A 225 8.01 -14.87 7.29
N LEU A 226 8.48 -13.66 7.57
CA LEU A 226 7.75 -12.42 7.29
C LEU A 226 8.15 -11.91 5.90
N VAL A 227 7.17 -11.72 5.01
CA VAL A 227 7.39 -11.18 3.67
C VAL A 227 6.41 -10.03 3.46
N SER A 228 6.91 -8.80 3.45
CA SER A 228 6.07 -7.60 3.45
C SER A 228 6.57 -6.53 2.50
N GLY A 229 5.65 -5.76 1.93
CA GLY A 229 5.96 -4.50 1.25
C GLY A 229 6.28 -3.35 2.22
N GLY A 230 6.10 -3.55 3.53
CA GLY A 230 6.36 -2.56 4.57
C GLY A 230 7.84 -2.25 4.78
N ILE A 231 8.12 -1.42 5.78
CA ILE A 231 9.47 -0.92 6.08
C ILE A 231 10.19 -1.87 7.03
N ARG A 232 11.22 -2.56 6.53
CA ARG A 232 11.99 -3.58 7.27
C ARG A 232 12.53 -3.06 8.60
N ASN A 233 13.04 -1.84 8.64
CA ASN A 233 13.61 -1.22 9.83
C ASN A 233 12.63 -1.23 11.02
N ALA A 234 11.34 -1.02 10.76
CA ALA A 234 10.29 -1.00 11.78
C ALA A 234 9.69 -2.39 12.08
N ILE A 235 9.76 -3.33 11.13
CA ILE A 235 9.28 -4.71 11.29
C ILE A 235 10.23 -5.54 12.16
N LEU A 236 11.54 -5.31 12.04
CA LEU A 236 12.56 -6.10 12.77
C LEU A 236 12.37 -6.13 14.29
N PRO A 237 12.14 -5.00 15.00
CA PRO A 237 11.90 -5.04 16.44
C PRO A 237 10.71 -5.93 16.82
N VAL A 238 9.62 -5.90 16.04
CA VAL A 238 8.43 -6.72 16.29
C VAL A 238 8.72 -8.19 16.01
N ALA A 239 9.39 -8.49 14.89
CA ALA A 239 9.81 -9.85 14.55
C ALA A 239 10.64 -10.50 15.66
N ARG A 240 11.65 -9.79 16.19
CA ARG A 240 12.51 -10.27 17.28
C ARG A 240 11.71 -10.58 18.56
N ARG A 241 10.71 -9.76 18.88
CA ARG A 241 9.82 -10.00 20.05
C ARG A 241 8.95 -11.24 19.87
N LEU A 242 8.60 -11.55 18.63
CA LEU A 242 7.89 -12.77 18.24
C LEU A 242 8.84 -13.98 18.10
N GLY A 243 10.13 -13.79 18.38
CA GLY A 243 11.19 -14.79 18.26
C GLY A 243 11.67 -15.03 16.83
N ILE A 244 11.19 -14.29 15.84
CA ILE A 244 11.55 -14.42 14.42
C ILE A 244 12.91 -13.77 14.15
N ASP A 245 13.82 -14.56 13.58
CA ASP A 245 15.17 -14.12 13.24
C ASP A 245 15.14 -13.10 12.11
N ASP A 246 16.06 -12.12 12.14
CA ASP A 246 16.17 -11.06 11.14
C ASP A 246 16.34 -11.61 9.70
N THR A 247 16.90 -12.81 9.57
CA THR A 247 17.10 -13.53 8.29
C THR A 247 15.81 -14.07 7.69
N ASP A 248 14.76 -14.22 8.50
CA ASP A 248 13.42 -14.64 8.07
C ASP A 248 12.48 -13.41 7.91
N VAL A 249 13.04 -12.20 7.83
CA VAL A 249 12.29 -10.95 7.59
C VAL A 249 12.72 -10.32 6.28
N HIS A 250 11.82 -10.38 5.28
CA HIS A 250 12.00 -9.80 3.96
C HIS A 250 11.02 -8.64 3.76
N ALA A 251 11.58 -7.44 3.71
CA ALA A 251 10.83 -6.19 3.56
C ALA A 251 11.75 -5.10 2.97
N VAL A 252 11.23 -3.89 2.74
CA VAL A 252 12.01 -2.81 2.12
C VAL A 252 12.86 -2.10 3.16
N ASN A 253 14.17 -2.00 2.91
CA ASN A 253 15.06 -1.21 3.76
C ASN A 253 14.91 0.29 3.44
N VAL A 254 14.81 1.10 4.49
CA VAL A 254 14.93 2.56 4.42
C VAL A 254 16.32 2.96 4.90
N LEU A 255 16.94 3.86 4.16
CA LEU A 255 18.23 4.47 4.45
C LEU A 255 17.99 5.89 4.98
N VAL A 256 18.65 6.18 6.10
CA VAL A 256 18.66 7.49 6.75
C VAL A 256 20.10 7.94 6.90
N ASP A 257 20.33 9.25 6.81
CA ASP A 257 21.67 9.82 6.95
C ASP A 257 22.16 9.83 8.41
N GLY A 258 23.35 10.38 8.64
CA GLY A 258 23.95 10.49 9.98
C GLY A 258 23.16 11.37 10.95
N SER A 259 22.28 12.25 10.46
CA SER A 259 21.37 13.07 11.28
C SER A 259 20.04 12.35 11.57
N GLY A 260 19.79 11.21 10.93
CA GLY A 260 18.52 10.48 11.02
C GLY A 260 17.46 10.98 10.04
N ALA A 261 17.81 11.86 9.09
CA ALA A 261 16.90 12.30 8.05
C ALA A 261 16.77 11.24 6.94
N TYR A 262 15.61 11.17 6.31
CA TYR A 262 15.35 10.26 5.19
C TYR A 262 16.27 10.57 3.99
N GLU A 263 17.03 9.57 3.57
CA GLU A 263 17.87 9.63 2.37
C GLU A 263 17.16 8.96 1.19
N THR A 264 16.87 7.67 1.32
CA THR A 264 16.22 6.87 0.27
C THR A 264 15.66 5.56 0.83
N TYR A 265 15.09 4.71 -0.03
CA TYR A 265 14.82 3.31 0.24
C TYR A 265 15.58 2.43 -0.76
N ASP A 266 15.68 1.13 -0.46
CA ASP A 266 16.22 0.15 -1.40
C ASP A 266 15.25 -0.05 -2.58
N ALA A 267 15.38 0.80 -3.60
CA ALA A 267 14.57 0.77 -4.81
C ALA A 267 14.80 -0.47 -5.68
N HIS A 268 15.86 -1.24 -5.41
CA HIS A 268 16.13 -2.51 -6.08
C HIS A 268 15.52 -3.70 -5.35
N SER A 269 14.93 -3.49 -4.17
CA SER A 269 14.23 -4.53 -3.44
C SER A 269 13.05 -5.06 -4.26
N PRO A 270 12.94 -6.39 -4.46
CA PRO A 270 11.79 -6.98 -5.11
C PRO A 270 10.47 -6.62 -4.42
N MET A 271 10.51 -6.36 -3.11
CA MET A 271 9.34 -6.03 -2.27
C MET A 271 8.64 -4.72 -2.64
N THR A 272 9.24 -3.94 -3.55
CA THR A 272 8.64 -2.72 -4.11
C THR A 272 7.71 -3.01 -5.30
N THR A 273 7.61 -4.27 -5.75
CA THR A 273 6.87 -4.68 -6.94
C THR A 273 5.71 -5.63 -6.61
N ALA A 274 4.69 -5.69 -7.47
CA ALA A 274 3.54 -6.57 -7.28
C ALA A 274 3.92 -8.07 -7.21
N GLU A 275 4.94 -8.47 -7.96
CA GLU A 275 5.44 -9.86 -8.03
C GLU A 275 6.60 -10.13 -7.06
N GLY A 276 6.94 -9.13 -6.25
CA GLY A 276 8.05 -9.16 -5.32
C GLY A 276 7.95 -10.30 -4.32
N LYS A 277 6.80 -10.38 -3.63
CA LYS A 277 6.56 -11.38 -2.59
C LYS A 277 6.70 -12.79 -3.16
N ARG A 278 6.11 -13.06 -4.34
CA ARG A 278 6.27 -14.33 -5.07
C ARG A 278 7.74 -14.64 -5.35
N SER A 279 8.47 -13.68 -5.91
CA SER A 279 9.87 -13.86 -6.31
C SER A 279 10.79 -14.16 -5.13
N VAL A 280 10.60 -13.45 -4.01
CA VAL A 280 11.34 -13.69 -2.77
C VAL A 280 11.02 -15.07 -2.21
N VAL A 281 9.73 -15.41 -2.05
CA VAL A 281 9.33 -16.72 -1.50
C VAL A 281 9.88 -17.88 -2.34
N ALA A 282 9.87 -17.75 -3.67
CA ALA A 282 10.44 -18.75 -4.56
C ALA A 282 11.96 -18.95 -4.35
N ALA A 283 12.70 -17.88 -4.05
CA ALA A 283 14.14 -17.92 -3.88
C ALA A 283 14.60 -18.46 -2.51
N LEU A 284 13.74 -18.45 -1.49
CA LEU A 284 14.12 -18.83 -0.11
C LEU A 284 14.31 -20.33 0.12
N GLY A 285 13.86 -21.19 -0.80
CA GLY A 285 14.00 -22.64 -0.65
C GLY A 285 13.34 -23.19 0.62
N LEU A 286 12.18 -22.65 1.00
CA LEU A 286 11.50 -23.02 2.24
C LEU A 286 11.02 -24.49 2.22
N PRO A 287 11.05 -25.20 3.37
CA PRO A 287 10.46 -26.53 3.49
C PRO A 287 9.02 -26.60 2.93
N ARG A 288 8.73 -27.63 2.13
CA ARG A 288 7.44 -27.83 1.47
C ARG A 288 6.33 -28.24 2.44
N ARG A 289 5.10 -28.21 1.94
CA ARG A 289 3.92 -27.81 2.73
C ARG A 289 4.15 -26.40 3.26
N LEU A 290 4.35 -25.50 2.30
CA LEU A 290 4.47 -24.06 2.45
C LEU A 290 3.09 -23.43 2.31
N VAL A 291 2.66 -22.67 3.31
CA VAL A 291 1.47 -21.82 3.22
C VAL A 291 1.87 -20.36 3.23
N ALA A 292 1.24 -19.57 2.37
CA ALA A 292 1.30 -18.11 2.41
C ALA A 292 0.00 -17.55 2.99
N VAL A 293 0.11 -16.50 3.79
CA VAL A 293 -1.02 -15.85 4.47
C VAL A 293 -0.91 -14.34 4.31
N GLY A 294 -1.98 -13.71 3.86
CA GLY A 294 -2.07 -12.25 3.72
C GLY A 294 -3.47 -11.81 3.30
N ASP A 295 -3.73 -10.51 3.29
CA ASP A 295 -5.03 -9.93 2.92
C ASP A 295 -5.06 -9.37 1.48
N GLY A 296 -3.90 -9.10 0.89
CA GLY A 296 -3.76 -8.34 -0.35
C GLY A 296 -3.53 -9.18 -1.61
N ALA A 297 -3.69 -8.52 -2.78
CA ALA A 297 -3.40 -9.12 -4.08
C ALA A 297 -1.92 -9.56 -4.22
N THR A 298 -0.99 -8.84 -3.59
CA THR A 298 0.44 -9.18 -3.61
C THR A 298 0.76 -10.47 -2.87
N ASP A 299 -0.06 -10.82 -1.87
CA ASP A 299 0.06 -12.06 -1.10
C ASP A 299 -0.53 -13.24 -1.86
N LEU A 300 -1.68 -13.01 -2.50
CA LEU A 300 -2.28 -14.00 -3.41
C LEU A 300 -1.31 -14.35 -4.55
N ALA A 301 -0.50 -13.41 -5.02
CA ALA A 301 0.52 -13.65 -6.04
C ALA A 301 1.57 -14.70 -5.61
N ILE A 302 1.73 -15.00 -4.31
CA ILE A 302 2.62 -16.07 -3.81
C ILE A 302 2.04 -17.46 -4.13
N ARG A 303 0.72 -17.58 -4.32
CA ARG A 303 0.02 -18.86 -4.49
C ARG A 303 0.65 -19.84 -5.49
N PRO A 304 1.18 -19.43 -6.66
CA PRO A 304 1.80 -20.34 -7.61
C PRO A 304 3.09 -21.03 -7.12
N VAL A 305 3.76 -20.47 -6.10
CA VAL A 305 4.99 -21.03 -5.52
C VAL A 305 4.80 -21.63 -4.13
N ALA A 306 3.61 -21.44 -3.53
CA ALA A 306 3.18 -22.06 -2.29
C ALA A 306 2.28 -23.30 -2.52
N ASP A 307 2.19 -24.16 -1.51
CA ASP A 307 1.29 -25.32 -1.55
C ASP A 307 -0.17 -24.90 -1.24
N ALA A 308 -0.35 -23.83 -0.46
CA ALA A 308 -1.64 -23.19 -0.22
C ALA A 308 -1.48 -21.68 0.02
N PHE A 309 -2.55 -20.93 -0.25
CA PHE A 309 -2.72 -19.54 0.16
C PHE A 309 -3.96 -19.40 1.05
N ILE A 310 -3.80 -18.71 2.17
CA ILE A 310 -4.87 -18.40 3.12
C ILE A 310 -5.09 -16.88 3.10
N ALA A 311 -6.31 -16.45 2.72
CA ALA A 311 -6.69 -15.06 2.85
C ALA A 311 -6.96 -14.74 4.33
N PHE A 312 -6.24 -13.76 4.88
CA PHE A 312 -6.51 -13.22 6.21
C PHE A 312 -7.53 -12.07 6.09
N THR A 313 -8.66 -12.18 6.78
CA THR A 313 -9.74 -11.18 6.72
C THR A 313 -10.04 -10.56 8.08
N GLY A 314 -9.09 -10.60 9.02
CA GLY A 314 -9.27 -10.04 10.37
C GLY A 314 -9.35 -8.51 10.40
N TYR A 315 -8.81 -7.83 9.39
CA TYR A 315 -8.84 -6.37 9.25
C TYR A 315 -9.58 -5.94 7.99
N VAL A 316 -9.13 -6.41 6.82
CA VAL A 316 -9.71 -6.06 5.53
C VAL A 316 -10.12 -7.33 4.79
N ARG A 317 -11.31 -7.29 4.19
CA ARG A 317 -11.79 -8.37 3.33
C ARG A 317 -11.81 -7.89 1.88
N ARG A 318 -10.96 -8.49 1.05
CA ARG A 318 -10.87 -8.19 -0.39
C ARG A 318 -11.44 -9.36 -1.17
N GLU A 319 -12.59 -9.17 -1.83
CA GLU A 319 -13.27 -10.25 -2.56
C GLU A 319 -12.41 -10.90 -3.66
N PRO A 320 -11.59 -10.16 -4.45
CA PRO A 320 -10.68 -10.78 -5.40
C PRO A 320 -9.67 -11.73 -4.75
N VAL A 321 -9.17 -11.36 -3.56
CA VAL A 321 -8.19 -12.16 -2.80
C VAL A 321 -8.85 -13.41 -2.23
N VAL A 322 -10.04 -13.25 -1.64
CA VAL A 322 -10.81 -14.38 -1.09
C VAL A 322 -11.22 -15.36 -2.19
N ALA A 323 -11.61 -14.87 -3.37
CA ALA A 323 -11.98 -15.73 -4.50
C ALA A 323 -10.79 -16.57 -4.99
N GLY A 324 -9.56 -16.09 -4.84
CA GLY A 324 -8.33 -16.79 -5.22
C GLY A 324 -7.74 -17.69 -4.13
N ALA A 325 -8.23 -17.63 -2.89
CA ALA A 325 -7.65 -18.33 -1.76
C ALA A 325 -8.11 -19.79 -1.63
N ASP A 326 -7.23 -20.65 -1.09
CA ASP A 326 -7.59 -22.03 -0.77
C ASP A 326 -8.37 -22.09 0.55
N ALA A 327 -8.06 -21.20 1.50
CA ALA A 327 -8.84 -21.02 2.73
C ALA A 327 -8.93 -19.55 3.14
N VAL A 328 -9.85 -19.25 4.06
CA VAL A 328 -10.05 -17.92 4.61
C VAL A 328 -10.07 -18.03 6.12
N VAL A 329 -9.33 -17.16 6.79
CA VAL A 329 -9.34 -17.04 8.25
C VAL A 329 -9.49 -15.59 8.66
N ASP A 330 -10.13 -15.33 9.79
CA ASP A 330 -10.27 -13.97 10.35
C ASP A 330 -9.46 -13.77 11.64
N SER A 331 -8.76 -14.80 12.09
CA SER A 331 -8.07 -14.83 13.37
C SER A 331 -6.87 -15.76 13.35
N PHE A 332 -5.88 -15.46 14.18
CA PHE A 332 -4.68 -16.29 14.33
C PHE A 332 -4.98 -17.65 14.96
N ASP A 333 -6.05 -17.79 15.75
CA ASP A 333 -6.47 -19.09 16.29
C ASP A 333 -6.91 -20.04 15.18
N GLN A 334 -7.74 -19.57 14.24
CA GLN A 334 -8.12 -20.35 13.06
C GLN A 334 -6.91 -20.69 12.18
N LEU A 335 -5.99 -19.72 12.01
CA LEU A 335 -4.76 -19.96 11.27
C LEU A 335 -3.94 -21.09 11.88
N VAL A 336 -3.78 -21.10 13.20
CA VAL A 336 -3.01 -22.16 13.89
C VAL A 336 -3.65 -23.53 13.69
N GLU A 337 -4.98 -23.64 13.80
CA GLU A 337 -5.66 -24.92 13.58
C GLU A 337 -5.44 -25.45 12.17
N LEU A 338 -5.46 -24.58 11.14
CA LEU A 338 -5.13 -24.97 9.77
C LEU A 338 -3.65 -25.31 9.56
N VAL A 339 -2.75 -24.57 10.22
CA VAL A 339 -1.30 -24.77 10.09
C VAL A 339 -0.85 -26.07 10.76
N LEU A 340 -1.48 -26.43 11.88
CA LEU A 340 -1.09 -27.55 12.73
C LEU A 340 -1.88 -28.84 12.54
N ALA A 341 -2.99 -28.80 11.78
CA ALA A 341 -3.81 -29.97 11.44
C ALA A 341 -3.00 -31.15 10.88
#